data_AF-A0A3M0ZFT1-F1
#
_entry.id   AF-A0A3M0ZFT1-F1
#
_cell.length_a   1.000
_cell.length_b   1.000
_cell.length_c   1.000
_cell.angle_alpha   90.00
_cell.angle_beta   90.00
_cell.angle_gamma   90.00
#
_symmetry.space_group_name_H-M   'P 1'
#
loop_
_entity.id
_entity.type
_entity.pdbx_description
1 polymer ?
#
loop_
_entity_poly.entity_id
_entity_poly.type
_entity_poly.pdbx_seq_one_letter_code
_entity_poly.pdbx_strand_id
1 'polypeptide(L)'
;MKLRRLRIDRLEGIAEGFALENLDLGLTAVVGPNASGKTSICRAVRALLYPRSADGSAFLEAEFTTSGGRRLKVARQGHEVSWSEDGRATDPPLLPDARLSG
;
A
#
# COMPACT_ATOMS: atom_id res chain seq x y z
N MET A 1 9.07 4.21 -8.24
CA MET A 1 8.51 4.50 -6.91
C MET A 1 9.05 3.50 -5.92
N LYS A 2 9.28 3.91 -4.67
CA LYS A 2 9.74 3.03 -3.57
C LYS A 2 8.78 3.16 -2.40
N LEU A 3 8.29 2.05 -1.86
CA LEU A 3 7.42 2.04 -0.68
C LEU A 3 8.24 2.44 0.55
N ARG A 4 7.74 3.40 1.33
CA ARG A 4 8.38 3.92 2.55
C ARG A 4 7.63 3.49 3.79
N ARG A 5 6.30 3.57 3.74
CA ARG A 5 5.41 3.30 4.86
C ARG A 5 4.16 2.60 4.37
N LEU A 6 3.66 1.66 5.15
CA LEU A 6 2.36 1.02 4.97
C LEU A 6 1.66 0.95 6.32
N ARG A 7 0.46 1.52 6.43
CA ARG A 7 -0.42 1.43 7.59
C ARG A 7 -1.67 0.67 7.20
N ILE A 8 -2.00 -0.35 7.98
CA ILE A 8 -3.18 -1.18 7.81
C ILE A 8 -4.03 -1.00 9.06
N ASP A 9 -5.17 -0.31 8.94
CA ASP A 9 -6.12 -0.20 10.06
C ASP A 9 -7.14 -1.34 10.01
N ARG A 10 -7.56 -1.70 8.80
CA ARG A 10 -8.50 -2.79 8.56
C ARG A 10 -8.25 -3.44 7.21
N LEU A 11 -8.05 -4.75 7.24
CA LEU A 11 -7.98 -5.61 6.07
C LEU A 11 -8.49 -7.00 6.45
N GLU A 12 -9.18 -7.68 5.54
CA GLU A 12 -9.63 -9.05 5.77
C GLU A 12 -8.45 -9.98 6.11
N GLY A 13 -8.59 -10.71 7.23
CA GLY A 13 -7.53 -11.59 7.75
C GLY A 13 -6.42 -10.86 8.53
N ILE A 14 -6.60 -9.58 8.87
CA ILE A 14 -5.79 -8.87 9.88
C ILE A 14 -6.71 -8.50 11.04
N ALA A 15 -6.49 -9.15 12.19
CA ALA A 15 -7.31 -8.95 13.39
C ALA A 15 -7.01 -7.60 14.09
N GLU A 16 -5.73 -7.23 14.13
CA GLU A 16 -5.26 -5.97 14.72
C GLU A 16 -4.47 -5.18 13.70
N GLY A 17 -4.81 -3.90 13.53
CA GLY A 17 -4.11 -3.01 12.62
C GLY A 17 -2.67 -2.76 13.05
N PHE A 18 -1.79 -2.49 12.08
CA PHE A 18 -0.38 -2.22 12.32
C PHE A 18 0.22 -1.32 11.24
N ALA A 19 1.40 -0.77 11.52
CA ALA A 19 2.18 0.02 10.57
C ALA A 19 3.57 -0.58 10.36
N LEU A 20 4.01 -0.53 9.11
CA LEU A 20 5.37 -0.82 8.68
C LEU A 20 6.01 0.50 8.26
N GLU A 21 7.14 0.81 8.86
CA GLU A 21 7.90 2.04 8.64
C GLU A 21 9.26 1.72 8.01
N ASN A 22 9.92 2.72 7.42
CA ASN A 22 11.28 2.62 6.89
C ASN A 22 11.49 1.50 5.86
N LEU A 23 10.47 1.24 5.02
CA LEU A 23 10.49 0.23 3.95
C LEU A 23 11.38 0.63 2.76
N ASP A 24 11.95 1.84 2.80
CA ASP A 24 12.79 2.41 1.77
C ASP A 24 14.30 2.21 2.01
N LEU A 25 14.71 1.41 3.00
CA LEU A 25 16.12 1.15 3.36
C LEU A 25 16.78 0.01 2.56
N GLY A 26 16.51 -0.09 1.26
CA GLY A 26 17.13 -1.09 0.38
C GLY A 26 16.25 -2.32 0.20
N LEU A 27 16.71 -3.50 0.65
CA LEU A 27 15.94 -4.74 0.62
C LEU A 27 15.20 -4.92 1.96
N THR A 28 13.87 -4.95 1.93
CA THR A 28 13.06 -5.28 3.11
C THR A 28 12.59 -6.72 3.05
N ALA A 29 13.07 -7.55 3.99
CA ALA A 29 12.55 -8.89 4.21
C ALA A 29 11.53 -8.87 5.36
N VAL A 30 10.28 -9.24 5.07
CA VAL A 30 9.25 -9.43 6.10
C VAL A 30 9.24 -10.90 6.52
N VAL A 31 9.78 -11.18 7.71
CA VAL A 31 9.87 -12.54 8.26
C VAL A 31 8.86 -12.72 9.39
N GLY A 32 8.18 -13.86 9.41
CA GLY A 32 7.26 -14.24 10.48
C GLY A 32 6.70 -15.65 10.24
N PRO A 33 6.03 -16.27 11.22
CA PRO A 33 5.38 -17.57 11.06
C PRO A 33 4.39 -17.62 9.88
N ASN A 34 4.02 -18.81 9.39
CA ASN A 34 2.88 -18.90 8.49
C ASN A 34 1.63 -18.31 9.15
N ALA A 35 0.75 -17.71 8.35
CA ALA A 35 -0.41 -16.90 8.82
C ALA A 35 -0.08 -15.61 9.61
N SER A 36 1.19 -15.20 9.71
CA SER A 36 1.57 -13.92 10.37
C SER A 36 1.19 -12.64 9.61
N GLY A 37 0.40 -12.73 8.54
CA GLY A 37 -0.01 -11.56 7.75
C GLY A 37 0.91 -11.13 6.61
N LYS A 38 1.96 -11.89 6.25
CA LYS A 38 2.84 -11.56 5.11
C LYS A 38 2.08 -11.43 3.77
N THR A 39 1.25 -12.42 3.44
CA THR A 39 0.38 -12.35 2.25
C THR A 39 -0.63 -11.19 2.37
N SER A 40 -1.08 -10.88 3.58
CA SER A 40 -1.95 -9.74 3.84
C SER A 40 -1.27 -8.39 3.53
N ILE A 41 0.04 -8.25 3.78
CA ILE A 41 0.81 -7.05 3.39
C ILE A 41 0.81 -6.87 1.86
N CYS A 42 1.09 -7.94 1.10
CA CYS A 42 1.02 -7.87 -0.36
C CYS A 42 -0.39 -7.51 -0.85
N ARG A 43 -1.43 -8.08 -0.22
CA ARG A 43 -2.83 -7.74 -0.51
C ARG A 43 -3.15 -6.28 -0.20
N ALA A 44 -2.63 -5.72 0.91
CA ALA A 44 -2.81 -4.31 1.26
C ALA A 44 -2.22 -3.38 0.20
N VAL A 45 -0.97 -3.65 -0.22
CA VAL A 45 -0.33 -2.85 -1.28
C VAL A 45 -1.09 -2.96 -2.59
N ARG A 46 -1.51 -4.17 -2.99
CA ARG A 46 -2.34 -4.36 -4.19
C ARG A 46 -3.69 -3.63 -4.09
N ALA A 47 -4.31 -3.61 -2.91
CA ALA A 47 -5.59 -2.93 -2.68
C ALA A 47 -5.51 -1.40 -2.78
N LEU A 48 -4.32 -0.82 -2.59
CA LEU A 48 -4.05 0.61 -2.79
C LEU A 48 -3.71 0.93 -4.26
N LEU A 49 -2.87 0.10 -4.89
CA LEU A 49 -2.40 0.34 -6.26
C LEU A 49 -3.43 -0.06 -7.33
N TYR A 50 -4.18 -1.13 -7.10
CA TYR A 50 -5.14 -1.71 -8.05
C TYR A 50 -6.52 -1.86 -7.39
N PRO A 51 -7.20 -0.75 -7.06
CA PRO A 51 -8.44 -0.80 -6.29
C PRO A 51 -9.55 -1.64 -6.92
N ARG A 52 -9.62 -1.67 -8.26
CA ARG A 52 -10.60 -2.48 -9.01
C ARG A 52 -10.39 -3.99 -8.89
N SER A 53 -9.19 -4.43 -8.51
CA SER A 53 -8.82 -5.84 -8.38
C SER A 53 -8.88 -6.34 -6.93
N ALA A 54 -9.26 -5.48 -5.99
CA ALA A 54 -9.21 -5.79 -4.57
C ALA A 54 -10.61 -5.84 -3.98
N ASP A 55 -10.96 -7.03 -3.48
CA ASP A 55 -12.25 -7.33 -2.89
C ASP A 55 -12.45 -6.64 -1.53
N GLY A 56 -13.71 -6.33 -1.21
CA GLY A 56 -14.12 -5.85 0.11
C GLY A 56 -13.75 -4.40 0.44
N SER A 57 -14.14 -3.99 1.65
CA SER A 57 -13.78 -2.68 2.22
C SER A 57 -12.46 -2.78 2.97
N ALA A 58 -11.54 -1.83 2.76
CA ALA A 58 -10.28 -1.76 3.49
C ALA A 58 -9.98 -0.33 3.96
N PHE A 59 -9.21 -0.21 5.05
CA PHE A 59 -8.73 1.06 5.58
C PHE A 59 -7.21 0.99 5.64
N LEU A 60 -6.58 1.63 4.65
CA LEU A 60 -5.18 1.45 4.33
C LEU A 60 -4.56 2.80 3.99
N GLU A 61 -3.28 2.95 4.26
CA GLU A 61 -2.49 4.10 3.84
C GLU A 61 -1.08 3.65 3.47
N ALA A 62 -0.53 4.19 2.39
CA ALA A 62 0.88 4.01 2.07
C ALA A 62 1.52 5.32 1.61
N GLU A 63 2.82 5.42 1.90
CA GLU A 63 3.67 6.50 1.40
C GLU A 63 4.77 5.90 0.53
N PHE A 64 5.01 6.55 -0.60
CA PHE A 64 6.04 6.22 -1.56
C PHE A 64 6.95 7.41 -1.82
N THR A 65 8.21 7.12 -2.11
CA THR A 65 9.15 8.08 -2.70
C THR A 65 9.18 7.89 -4.22
N THR A 66 8.94 8.95 -4.96
CA THR A 66 9.05 8.97 -6.43
C THR A 66 10.53 8.98 -6.85
N SER A 67 10.82 8.71 -8.13
CA SER A 67 12.19 8.84 -8.66
C SER A 67 12.74 10.27 -8.55
N GLY A 68 11.86 11.28 -8.55
CA GLY A 68 12.21 12.69 -8.32
C GLY A 68 12.29 13.10 -6.85
N GLY A 69 12.22 12.15 -5.90
CA GLY A 69 12.34 12.43 -4.46
C GLY A 69 11.08 12.99 -3.79
N ARG A 70 10.01 13.25 -4.54
CA ARG A 70 8.71 13.71 -4.01
C ARG A 70 7.98 12.61 -3.24
N ARG A 71 7.18 13.02 -2.23
CA ARG A 71 6.37 12.10 -1.44
C ARG A 71 5.00 11.93 -2.07
N LEU A 72 4.70 10.69 -2.43
CA LEU A 72 3.39 10.31 -2.95
C LEU A 72 2.67 9.48 -1.89
N LYS A 73 1.48 9.90 -1.50
CA LYS A 73 0.65 9.24 -0.50
C LYS A 73 -0.63 8.74 -1.16
N VAL A 74 -1.02 7.52 -0.81
CA VAL A 74 -2.29 6.91 -1.19
C VAL A 74 -3.02 6.44 0.05
N ALA A 75 -4.33 6.71 0.10
CA ALA A 75 -5.20 6.23 1.15
C ALA A 75 -6.41 5.53 0.54
N ARG A 76 -6.80 4.40 1.14
CA ARG A 76 -8.07 3.72 0.84
C ARG A 76 -8.98 3.80 2.05
N GLN A 77 -10.19 4.29 1.84
CA GLN A 77 -11.27 4.32 2.83
C GLN A 77 -12.48 3.57 2.26
N GLY A 78 -12.67 2.34 2.71
CA GLY A 78 -13.66 1.44 2.13
C GLY A 78 -13.29 1.05 0.70
N HIS A 79 -13.99 1.64 -0.29
CA HIS A 79 -13.76 1.44 -1.73
C HIS A 79 -13.12 2.65 -2.41
N GLU A 80 -13.10 3.80 -1.75
CA GLU A 80 -12.54 5.02 -2.31
C GLU A 80 -11.03 5.03 -2.14
N VAL A 81 -10.31 5.43 -3.19
CA VAL A 81 -8.86 5.62 -3.16
C VAL A 81 -8.52 7.05 -3.56
N SER A 82 -7.76 7.73 -2.72
CA SER A 82 -7.28 9.09 -2.96
C SER A 82 -5.76 9.13 -3.00
N TRP A 83 -5.23 10.00 -3.87
CA TRP A 83 -3.81 10.21 -4.07
C TRP A 83 -3.45 11.65 -3.76
N SER A 84 -2.28 11.84 -3.13
CA SER A 84 -1.70 13.17 -2.93
C SER A 84 -0.19 13.14 -3.15
N GLU A 85 0.36 14.14 -3.82
CA GLU A 85 1.79 14.37 -3.97
C GLU A 85 2.17 15.63 -3.18
N ASP A 86 3.09 15.47 -2.23
CA ASP A 86 3.52 16.52 -1.30
C ASP A 86 2.34 17.31 -0.67
N GLY A 87 1.27 16.58 -0.34
CA GLY A 87 0.05 17.10 0.30
C GLY A 87 -0.99 17.68 -0.65
N ARG A 88 -0.74 17.71 -1.96
CA ARG A 88 -1.71 18.18 -2.96
C ARG A 88 -2.39 17.00 -3.64
N ALA A 89 -3.71 17.05 -3.79
CA ALA A 89 -4.46 16.02 -4.52
C ALA A 89 -3.91 15.88 -5.94
N THR A 90 -3.76 14.62 -6.39
CA THR A 90 -3.27 14.28 -7.72
C THR A 90 -4.03 13.09 -8.26
N ASP A 91 -4.00 12.93 -9.58
CA ASP A 91 -4.38 11.68 -10.22
C ASP A 91 -3.46 10.52 -9.78
N PRO A 92 -3.95 9.27 -9.83
CA PRO A 92 -3.12 8.10 -9.59
C PRO A 92 -1.91 8.05 -10.56
N PRO A 93 -0.75 7.55 -10.12
CA PRO A 93 0.39 7.39 -11.00
C PRO A 93 0.09 6.37 -12.11
N LEU A 94 0.84 6.43 -13.21
CA LEU A 94 0.82 5.39 -14.22
C LEU A 94 1.41 4.11 -13.62
N LEU A 95 0.54 3.14 -13.35
CA LEU A 95 0.91 1.82 -12.86
C LEU A 95 0.96 0.83 -14.04
N PRO A 96 1.87 -0.15 -14.00
CA PRO A 96 1.81 -1.30 -14.91
C PRO A 96 0.43 -1.98 -14.84
N ASP A 97 0.07 -2.75 -15.88
CA ASP A 97 -1.13 -3.59 -15.82
C ASP A 97 -1.06 -4.50 -14.57
N ALA A 98 -2.16 -4.61 -13.83
CA ALA A 98 -2.25 -5.43 -12.61
C ALA A 98 -1.80 -6.88 -12.85
N ARG A 99 -1.97 -7.40 -14.07
CA ARG A 99 -1.51 -8.75 -14.48
C ARG A 99 0.00 -8.95 -14.39
N LEU A 100 0.78 -7.87 -14.38
CA LEU A 100 2.24 -7.89 -14.26
C LEU A 100 2.73 -7.82 -12.80
N SER A 101 1.81 -7.74 -11.83
CA SER A 101 2.15 -7.62 -10.40
C SER A 101 2.17 -8.97 -9.64
N GLY A 102 2.16 -10.08 -10.39
CA GLY A 102 2.03 -11.48 -9.94
C GLY A 102 3.18 -11.96 -9.08
#